data_AF-G2M260-F1
#
_entry.id   AF-G2M260-F1
#
_cell.length_a   1.000
_cell.length_b   1.000
_cell.length_c   1.000
_cell.angle_alpha   90.00
_cell.angle_beta   90.00
_cell.angle_gamma   90.00
#
_symmetry.space_group_name_H-M   'P 1'
#
loop_
_entity.id
_entity.type
_entity.pdbx_description
1 polymer ?
#
loop_
_entity_poly.entity_id
_entity_poly.type
_entity_poly.pdbx_seq_one_letter_code
_entity_poly.pdbx_strand_id
1 'polypeptide(L)'
;MAKVFEEAKKNPKMKKKLKIKATFSLILLVAFLGVIFITIGTFISAKHGSFMGMTQMDFLKLRSKYGLIMMALIIIHLIMNRGIMKKELELLRS
;
A
#
# COMPACT_ATOMS: atom_id res chain seq x y z
N MET A 1 -20.86 4.04 -8.74
CA MET A 1 -19.99 3.86 -7.54
C MET A 1 -20.55 4.55 -6.30
N ALA A 2 -20.80 5.87 -6.29
CA ALA A 2 -21.24 6.60 -5.09
C ALA A 2 -22.59 6.13 -4.49
N LYS A 3 -23.64 5.93 -5.30
CA LYS A 3 -24.96 5.45 -4.83
C LYS A 3 -24.92 4.05 -4.19
N VAL A 4 -24.14 3.13 -4.77
CA VAL A 4 -23.93 1.76 -4.25
C VAL A 4 -23.14 1.78 -2.94
N PHE A 5 -22.21 2.73 -2.79
CA PHE A 5 -21.47 2.95 -1.54
C PHE A 5 -22.36 3.50 -0.41
N GLU A 6 -23.28 4.41 -0.75
CA GLU A 6 -24.26 4.98 0.18
C GLU A 6 -25.26 3.91 0.68
N GLU A 7 -25.70 3.00 -0.19
CA GLU A 7 -26.53 1.85 0.20
C GLU A 7 -25.75 0.82 1.03
N ALA A 8 -24.49 0.53 0.67
CA ALA A 8 -23.63 -0.38 1.43
C ALA A 8 -23.27 0.14 2.84
N LYS A 9 -23.26 1.47 3.06
CA LYS A 9 -23.09 2.09 4.39
C LYS A 9 -24.26 1.81 5.34
N LYS A 10 -25.47 1.59 4.82
CA LYS A 10 -26.66 1.29 5.63
C LYS A 10 -26.65 -0.14 6.19
N ASN A 11 -25.85 -1.04 5.62
CA ASN A 11 -25.69 -2.41 6.12
C ASN A 11 -24.46 -2.51 7.07
N PRO A 12 -24.64 -2.81 8.37
CA PRO A 12 -23.58 -2.76 9.37
C PRO A 12 -22.44 -3.78 9.11
N LYS A 13 -22.73 -4.94 8.51
CA LYS A 13 -21.72 -5.94 8.16
C LYS A 13 -20.84 -5.48 6.99
N MET A 14 -21.43 -4.81 6.00
CA MET A 14 -20.73 -4.27 4.84
C MET A 14 -19.91 -3.03 5.20
N LYS A 15 -20.43 -2.17 6.08
CA LYS A 15 -19.73 -0.99 6.60
C LYS A 15 -18.41 -1.36 7.30
N LYS A 16 -18.40 -2.43 8.11
CA LYS A 16 -17.16 -2.92 8.76
C LYS A 16 -16.13 -3.40 7.73
N LYS A 17 -16.54 -4.19 6.73
CA LYS A 17 -15.64 -4.66 5.66
C LYS A 17 -15.07 -3.50 4.83
N LEU A 18 -15.90 -2.51 4.48
CA LEU A 18 -15.48 -1.32 3.75
C LEU A 18 -14.48 -0.48 4.54
N LYS A 19 -14.70 -0.28 5.85
CA LYS A 19 -13.73 0.38 6.73
C LYS A 19 -12.40 -0.35 6.76
N ILE A 20 -12.40 -1.67 6.96
CA ILE A 20 -11.16 -2.47 6.99
C ILE A 20 -10.40 -2.33 5.66
N LYS A 21 -11.08 -2.43 4.52
CA LYS A 21 -10.46 -2.21 3.20
C LYS A 21 -9.87 -0.81 3.06
N ALA A 22 -10.61 0.22 3.44
CA ALA A 22 -10.14 1.61 3.35
C ALA A 22 -8.92 1.86 4.25
N THR A 23 -8.95 1.36 5.49
CA THR A 23 -7.80 1.45 6.41
C THR A 23 -6.59 0.71 5.85
N PHE A 24 -6.77 -0.49 5.28
CA PHE A 24 -5.68 -1.25 4.70
C PHE A 24 -5.07 -0.55 3.48
N SER A 25 -5.91 0.04 2.62
CA SER A 25 -5.45 0.87 1.50
C SER A 25 -4.68 2.11 1.98
N LEU A 26 -5.12 2.76 3.06
CA LEU A 26 -4.42 3.89 3.65
C LEU A 26 -3.04 3.48 4.20
N ILE A 27 -2.95 2.34 4.89
CA ILE A 27 -1.68 1.80 5.38
C ILE A 27 -0.71 1.53 4.22
N LEU A 28 -1.21 0.95 3.12
CA LEU A 28 -0.40 0.74 1.92
C LEU A 28 0.09 2.04 1.29
N LEU A 29 -0.75 3.07 1.26
CA LEU A 29 -0.36 4.38 0.77
C LEU A 29 0.78 4.99 1.62
N VAL A 30 0.66 4.94 2.94
CA VAL A 30 1.71 5.42 3.85
C VAL A 30 3.00 4.61 3.68
N ALA A 31 2.89 3.28 3.59
CA ALA A 31 4.05 2.43 3.35
C ALA A 31 4.75 2.77 2.02
N PHE A 32 3.96 3.05 0.97
CA PHE A 32 4.46 3.46 -0.34
C PHE A 32 5.23 4.78 -0.27
N LEU A 33 4.72 5.78 0.43
CA LEU A 33 5.44 7.04 0.69
C LEU A 33 6.76 6.79 1.43
N GLY A 34 6.78 5.85 2.38
CA GLY A 34 8.00 5.43 3.05
C GLY A 34 9.06 4.88 2.09
N VAL A 35 8.67 4.08 1.09
CA VAL A 35 9.61 3.57 0.08
C VAL A 35 10.13 4.67 -0.85
N ILE A 36 9.28 5.63 -1.23
CA ILE A 36 9.73 6.81 -1.99
C ILE A 36 10.80 7.55 -1.19
N PHE A 37 10.53 7.81 0.09
CA PHE A 37 11.49 8.48 0.98
C PHE A 37 12.82 7.72 1.08
N ILE A 38 12.77 6.40 1.30
CA ILE A 38 13.98 5.55 1.34
C ILE A 38 14.74 5.61 0.01
N THR A 39 14.03 5.62 -1.12
CA THR A 39 14.64 5.67 -2.46
C THR A 39 15.37 6.98 -2.69
N ILE A 40 14.71 8.12 -2.38
CA ILE A 40 15.31 9.44 -2.45
C ILE A 40 16.52 9.53 -1.51
N GLY A 41 16.37 9.10 -0.25
CA GLY A 41 17.46 9.13 0.73
C GLY A 41 18.66 8.29 0.31
N THR A 42 18.44 7.13 -0.34
CA THR A 42 19.52 6.32 -0.90
C THR A 42 20.24 7.06 -2.05
N PHE A 43 19.48 7.72 -2.92
CA PHE A 43 20.06 8.44 -4.06
C PHE A 43 20.89 9.65 -3.60
N ILE A 44 20.39 10.41 -2.63
CA ILE A 44 21.09 11.57 -2.08
C ILE A 44 22.34 11.11 -1.31
N SER A 45 22.22 10.10 -0.44
CA SER A 45 23.36 9.57 0.31
C SER A 45 24.43 8.93 -0.58
N ALA A 46 24.06 8.35 -1.73
CA ALA A 46 25.03 7.86 -2.72
C ALA A 46 25.87 9.00 -3.34
N LYS A 47 25.33 10.23 -3.43
CA LYS A 47 26.04 11.39 -3.98
C LYS A 47 26.76 12.24 -2.94
N HIS A 48 26.18 12.38 -1.74
CA HIS A 48 26.67 13.28 -0.68
C HIS A 48 27.26 12.54 0.53
N GLY A 49 27.38 11.20 0.46
CA GLY A 49 27.90 10.34 1.53
C GLY A 49 26.86 10.02 2.62
N SER A 50 26.01 10.98 2.99
CA SER A 50 24.92 10.79 3.95
C SER A 50 23.70 11.64 3.63
N PHE A 51 22.54 11.25 4.15
CA PHE A 51 21.30 12.03 4.12
C PHE A 51 20.54 11.83 5.44
N MET A 52 20.17 12.93 6.10
CA MET A 52 19.59 12.91 7.45
C MET A 52 20.40 12.09 8.47
N GLY A 53 21.73 12.17 8.40
CA GLY A 53 22.63 11.42 9.29
C GLY A 53 22.71 9.91 9.01
N MET A 54 22.02 9.40 7.98
CA MET A 54 22.09 8.02 7.55
C MET A 54 22.97 7.86 6.31
N THR A 55 23.78 6.80 6.30
CA THR A 55 24.59 6.45 5.13
C THR A 55 23.77 5.67 4.10
N GLN A 56 24.30 5.50 2.89
CA GLN A 56 23.67 4.66 1.86
C GLN A 56 23.40 3.23 2.37
N MET A 57 24.32 2.67 3.17
CA MET A 57 24.18 1.33 3.73
C MET A 57 23.01 1.23 4.72
N ASP A 58 22.76 2.29 5.49
CA ASP A 58 21.64 2.34 6.42
C ASP A 58 20.30 2.40 5.67
N PHE A 59 20.22 3.18 4.59
CA PHE A 59 19.04 3.20 3.73
C PHE A 59 18.80 1.85 3.05
N LEU A 60 19.85 1.14 2.63
CA LEU A 60 19.72 -0.21 2.07
C LEU A 60 19.20 -1.22 3.10
N LYS A 61 19.72 -1.18 4.34
CA LYS A 61 19.19 -1.99 5.44
C LYS A 61 17.72 -1.64 5.73
N LEU A 62 17.39 -0.36 5.79
CA LEU A 62 16.02 0.11 6.01
C LEU A 62 15.09 -0.38 4.90
N ARG A 63 15.53 -0.27 3.63
CA ARG A 63 14.81 -0.77 2.45
C ARG A 63 14.54 -2.27 2.56
N SER A 64 15.52 -3.07 2.97
CA SER A 64 15.35 -4.52 3.07
C SER A 64 14.27 -4.91 4.08
N LYS A 65 14.23 -4.25 5.25
CA LYS A 65 13.21 -4.47 6.29
C LYS A 65 11.84 -3.97 5.85
N TYR A 66 11.78 -2.75 5.31
CA TYR A 66 10.52 -2.15 4.84
C TYR A 66 9.94 -2.91 3.64
N GLY A 67 10.79 -3.38 2.73
CA GLY A 67 10.39 -4.14 1.55
C GLY A 67 9.67 -5.43 1.91
N LEU A 68 10.15 -6.17 2.93
CA LEU A 68 9.47 -7.37 3.43
C LEU A 68 8.07 -7.06 3.99
N ILE A 69 7.97 -6.00 4.80
CA ILE A 69 6.68 -5.56 5.36
C ILE A 69 5.72 -5.15 4.24
N MET A 70 6.21 -4.36 3.28
CA MET A 70 5.42 -3.91 2.13
C MET A 70 4.94 -5.10 1.28
N MET A 71 5.79 -6.09 1.04
CA MET A 71 5.42 -7.28 0.28
C MET A 71 4.29 -8.05 0.96
N ALA A 72 4.35 -8.23 2.29
CA ALA A 72 3.28 -8.86 3.06
C ALA A 72 1.97 -8.06 2.97
N LEU A 73 2.03 -6.73 3.09
CA LEU A 73 0.86 -5.86 2.96
C LEU A 73 0.24 -5.96 1.55
N ILE A 74 1.04 -5.94 0.49
CA ILE A 74 0.56 -6.09 -0.89
C ILE A 74 -0.17 -7.42 -1.07
N ILE A 75 0.40 -8.52 -0.57
CA ILE A 75 -0.23 -9.85 -0.66
C ILE A 75 -1.61 -9.85 0.02
N ILE A 76 -1.69 -9.35 1.25
CA ILE A 76 -2.97 -9.27 2.00
C ILE A 76 -3.99 -8.42 1.23
N HIS A 77 -3.56 -7.29 0.67
CA HIS A 77 -4.43 -6.41 -0.10
C HIS A 77 -4.96 -7.08 -1.38
N LEU A 78 -4.10 -7.77 -2.13
CA LEU A 78 -4.50 -8.52 -3.32
C LEU A 78 -5.51 -9.63 -2.96
N ILE A 79 -5.31 -10.34 -1.84
CA ILE A 79 -6.25 -11.35 -1.37
C ILE A 79 -7.61 -10.70 -1.01
N MET A 80 -7.59 -9.58 -0.28
CA MET A 80 -8.82 -8.85 0.08
C MET A 80 -9.57 -8.29 -1.13
N ASN A 81 -8.86 -7.94 -2.21
CA ASN A 81 -9.44 -7.36 -3.42
C ASN A 81 -9.62 -8.34 -4.59
N ARG A 82 -9.21 -9.61 -4.47
CA ARG A 82 -9.41 -10.66 -5.48
C ARG A 82 -10.86 -10.75 -5.99
N GLY A 83 -11.84 -10.58 -5.09
CA GLY A 83 -13.26 -10.63 -5.46
C GLY A 83 -13.73 -9.45 -6.33
N ILE A 84 -13.10 -8.28 -6.22
CA ILE A 84 -13.37 -7.13 -7.10
C ILE A 84 -12.64 -7.32 -8.42
N MET A 85 -11.38 -7.74 -8.35
CA MET A 85 -10.52 -8.00 -9.51
C MET A 85 -11.15 -9.02 -10.48
N LYS A 86 -11.81 -10.06 -9.97
CA LYS A 86 -12.58 -11.02 -10.80
C LYS A 86 -13.74 -10.35 -11.55
N LYS A 87 -14.48 -9.46 -10.88
CA LYS A 87 -15.59 -8.72 -11.50
C LYS A 87 -15.12 -7.71 -12.54
N GLU A 88 -13.98 -7.07 -12.30
CA GLU A 88 -13.33 -6.18 -13.27
C GLU A 88 -12.83 -6.96 -14.49
N LEU A 89 -12.26 -8.16 -14.29
CA LEU A 89 -11.86 -9.06 -15.37
C LEU A 89 -13.05 -9.59 -16.20
N GLU A 90 -14.18 -9.88 -15.57
CA GLU A 90 -15.41 -10.27 -16.27
C GLU A 90 -15.93 -9.13 -17.16
N LEU A 91 -15.90 -7.88 -16.67
CA LEU A 91 -16.25 -6.68 -17.43
C LEU A 91 -15.36 -6.43 -18.65
N LEU A 92 -14.08 -6.79 -18.57
CA LEU A 92 -13.15 -6.66 -19.70
C LEU A 92 -13.29 -7.79 -20.74
N ARG A 93 -13.98 -8.86 -20.37
CA ARG A 93 -14.19 -10.05 -21.22
C ARG A 93 -15.58 -10.07 -21.87
N SER A 94 -16.49 -9.18 -21.43
CA SER A 94 -17.80 -8.90 -22.04
C SER A 94 -17.72 -7.75 -23.04
#